data_AF-A0A6B3CTH2-F1
#
_entry.id   AF-A0A6B3CTH2-F1
#
_cell.length_a   1.000
_cell.length_b   1.000
_cell.length_c   1.000
_cell.angle_alpha   90.00
_cell.angle_beta   90.00
_cell.angle_gamma   90.00
#
_symmetry.space_group_name_H-M   'P 1'
#
loop_
_entity.id
_entity.type
_entity.pdbx_description
1 polymer ?
#
loop_
_entity_poly.entity_id
_entity_poly.type
_entity_poly.pdbx_seq_one_letter_code
_entity_poly.pdbx_strand_id
1 'polypeptide(L)'
;DEQRQRAVFLEFAFAGALTVKALKQHVKDLAARLDATEAWAQFRQLAVERCAAGMPPYASLPQDARVLIKAAGLPRTDAECDLVADLVASPA
;
A
#
# COMPACT_ATOMS: atom_id res chain seq x y z
N ASP A 1 9.53 19.93 -2.98
CA ASP A 1 9.05 19.64 -1.62
C ASP A 1 8.42 18.26 -1.62
N GLU A 2 9.13 17.27 -1.11
CA GLU A 2 8.79 15.84 -1.22
C GLU A 2 7.44 15.52 -0.54
N GLN A 3 7.15 16.20 0.57
CA GLN A 3 5.88 16.05 1.30
C GLN A 3 4.68 16.42 0.40
N ARG A 4 4.81 17.50 -0.38
CA ARG A 4 3.78 17.96 -1.31
C ARG A 4 3.62 17.00 -2.50
N GLN A 5 4.72 16.49 -3.05
CA GLN A 5 4.66 15.49 -4.12
C GLN A 5 3.98 14.20 -3.65
N ARG A 6 4.23 13.78 -2.41
CA ARG A 6 3.57 12.64 -1.79
C ARG A 6 2.07 12.89 -1.60
N ALA A 7 1.68 14.06 -1.11
CA ALA A 7 0.26 14.42 -0.96
C ALA A 7 -0.49 14.35 -2.31
N VAL A 8 0.06 14.95 -3.35
CA VAL A 8 -0.51 14.92 -4.71
C VAL A 8 -0.56 13.49 -5.28
N PHE A 9 0.47 12.68 -5.04
CA PHE A 9 0.46 11.27 -5.43
C PHE A 9 -0.71 10.52 -4.79
N LEU A 10 -0.99 10.75 -3.51
CA LEU A 10 -2.10 10.13 -2.79
C LEU A 10 -3.45 10.60 -3.33
N GLU A 11 -3.61 11.90 -3.64
CA GLU A 11 -4.82 12.42 -4.29
C GLU A 11 -5.09 11.71 -5.61
N PHE A 12 -4.08 11.54 -6.46
CA PHE A 12 -4.21 10.76 -7.69
C PHE A 12 -4.46 9.28 -7.44
N ALA A 13 -3.90 8.71 -6.37
CA ALA A 13 -4.15 7.34 -5.99
C ALA A 13 -5.64 7.12 -5.71
N PHE A 14 -6.23 7.97 -4.88
CA PHE A 14 -7.63 7.88 -4.48
C PHE A 14 -8.58 8.21 -5.63
N ALA A 15 -8.21 9.14 -6.51
CA ALA A 15 -8.98 9.43 -7.73
C ALA A 15 -8.90 8.33 -8.81
N GLY A 16 -8.15 7.25 -8.59
CA GLY A 16 -7.96 6.19 -9.58
C GLY A 16 -7.06 6.57 -10.77
N ALA A 17 -6.37 7.70 -10.68
CA ALA A 17 -5.56 8.28 -11.77
C ALA A 17 -4.11 7.75 -11.82
N LEU A 18 -3.74 6.81 -10.94
CA LEU A 18 -2.42 6.19 -10.95
C LEU A 18 -2.38 4.89 -11.75
N THR A 19 -1.31 4.73 -12.51
CA THR A 19 -0.99 3.45 -13.16
C THR A 19 -0.50 2.42 -12.14
N VAL A 20 -0.64 1.13 -12.45
CA VAL A 20 -0.02 0.04 -11.67
C VAL A 20 1.50 0.23 -11.54
N LYS A 21 2.16 0.78 -12.55
CA LYS A 21 3.60 1.08 -12.52
C LYS A 21 3.93 2.13 -11.45
N ALA A 22 3.11 3.18 -11.33
CA ALA A 22 3.30 4.22 -10.34
C ALA A 22 3.12 3.68 -8.90
N LEU A 23 2.14 2.79 -8.68
CA LEU A 23 1.95 2.11 -7.40
C LEU A 23 3.16 1.24 -7.03
N LYS A 24 3.66 0.44 -7.99
CA LYS A 24 4.87 -0.37 -7.77
C LYS A 24 6.10 0.47 -7.46
N GLN A 25 6.25 1.61 -8.13
CA GLN A 25 7.37 2.51 -7.85
C GLN A 25 7.26 3.08 -6.44
N HIS A 26 6.06 3.48 -6.01
CA HIS A 26 5.83 3.95 -4.65
C HIS A 26 6.21 2.91 -3.58
N VAL A 27 5.86 1.64 -3.77
CA VAL A 27 6.28 0.55 -2.87
C VAL A 27 7.80 0.46 -2.76
N LYS A 28 8.51 0.55 -3.89
CA LYS A 28 9.98 0.54 -3.90
C LYS A 28 10.56 1.75 -3.17
N ASP A 29 9.97 2.92 -3.37
CA ASP A 29 10.43 4.17 -2.75
C ASP A 29 10.20 4.15 -1.23
N LEU A 30 9.08 3.56 -0.76
CA LEU A 30 8.84 3.31 0.67
C LEU A 30 9.94 2.42 1.26
N ALA A 31 10.20 1.27 0.64
CA ALA A 31 11.19 0.32 1.12
C ALA A 31 12.64 0.86 1.06
N ALA A 32 12.92 1.83 0.19
CA ALA A 32 14.23 2.46 0.09
C ALA A 32 14.46 3.54 1.16
N ARG A 33 13.40 4.17 1.67
CA ARG A 33 13.50 5.37 2.52
C ARG A 33 13.11 5.13 3.98
N LEU A 34 12.29 4.12 4.25
CA LEU A 34 11.78 3.81 5.58
C LEU A 34 12.37 2.50 6.08
N ASP A 35 12.31 2.27 7.40
CA ASP A 35 12.48 0.91 7.89
C ASP A 35 11.33 0.01 7.40
N ALA A 36 11.56 -1.30 7.45
CA ALA A 36 10.64 -2.25 6.84
C ALA A 36 9.26 -2.29 7.52
N THR A 37 9.18 -2.01 8.83
CA THR A 37 7.91 -1.99 9.57
C THR A 37 7.09 -0.77 9.18
N GLU A 38 7.74 0.40 9.10
CA GLU A 38 7.11 1.64 8.64
C GLU A 38 6.66 1.54 7.17
N ALA A 39 7.48 0.94 6.30
CA ALA A 39 7.14 0.72 4.90
C ALA A 39 5.91 -0.19 4.76
N TRP A 40 5.82 -1.26 5.55
CA TRP A 40 4.64 -2.13 5.60
C TRP A 40 3.39 -1.38 6.08
N ALA A 41 3.49 -0.62 7.16
CA ALA A 41 2.36 0.14 7.71
C ALA A 41 1.80 1.14 6.68
N GLN A 42 2.66 1.91 6.02
CA GLN A 42 2.23 2.88 5.01
C GLN A 42 1.66 2.22 3.76
N PHE A 43 2.21 1.08 3.35
CA PHE A 43 1.67 0.28 2.25
C PHE A 43 0.25 -0.24 2.56
N ARG A 44 0.06 -0.83 3.75
CA ARG A 44 -1.25 -1.34 4.21
C ARG A 44 -2.28 -0.21 4.23
N GLN A 45 -1.92 0.94 4.78
CA GLN A 45 -2.78 2.13 4.77
C GLN A 45 -3.18 2.54 3.35
N LEU A 46 -2.22 2.69 2.43
CA LEU A 46 -2.50 3.04 1.04
C LEU A 46 -3.45 2.04 0.36
N ALA A 47 -3.24 0.74 0.58
CA ALA A 47 -4.07 -0.30 0.00
C ALA A 47 -5.54 -0.18 0.45
N VAL A 48 -5.76 0.06 1.75
CA VAL A 48 -7.08 0.22 2.35
C VAL A 48 -7.75 1.51 1.88
N GLU A 49 -7.06 2.65 1.95
CA GLU A 49 -7.61 3.95 1.55
C GLU A 49 -7.98 3.99 0.06
N ARG A 50 -7.21 3.31 -0.80
CA ARG A 50 -7.57 3.16 -2.22
C ARG A 50 -8.87 2.37 -2.40
N CYS A 51 -9.03 1.27 -1.66
CA CYS A 51 -10.26 0.49 -1.72
C CYS A 51 -11.45 1.25 -1.14
N ALA A 52 -11.21 2.06 -0.10
CA ALA A 52 -12.22 2.96 0.49
C ALA A 52 -12.67 4.08 -0.48
N ALA A 53 -11.84 4.38 -1.49
CA ALA A 53 -12.14 5.33 -2.54
C ALA A 53 -12.78 4.67 -3.79
N GLY A 54 -13.24 3.41 -3.68
CA GLY A 54 -13.88 2.67 -4.77
C GLY A 54 -12.94 2.05 -5.80
N MET A 55 -11.62 2.07 -5.55
CA MET A 55 -10.63 1.45 -6.45
C MET A 55 -10.39 -0.02 -6.08
N PRO A 56 -10.39 -0.96 -7.03
CA PRO A 56 -10.10 -2.35 -6.71
C PRO A 56 -8.63 -2.52 -6.26
N PRO A 57 -8.33 -3.56 -5.44
CA PRO A 57 -6.98 -4.01 -5.22
C PRO A 57 -6.24 -4.23 -6.56
N TYR A 58 -5.05 -3.64 -6.70
CA TYR A 58 -4.30 -3.78 -7.95
C TYR A 58 -3.64 -5.17 -8.02
N ALA A 59 -3.44 -5.69 -9.25
CA ALA A 59 -3.08 -7.09 -9.48
C ALA A 59 -1.77 -7.57 -8.81
N SER A 60 -0.87 -6.67 -8.42
CA SER A 60 0.40 -7.00 -7.77
C SER A 60 0.41 -6.75 -6.25
N LEU A 61 -0.70 -6.32 -5.67
CA LEU A 61 -0.82 -6.05 -4.24
C LEU A 61 -0.39 -7.25 -3.37
N PRO A 62 -0.78 -8.51 -3.65
CA PRO A 62 -0.34 -9.63 -2.83
C PRO A 62 1.17 -9.85 -2.85
N GLN A 63 1.81 -9.66 -4.01
CA GLN A 63 3.26 -9.81 -4.15
C GLN A 63 4.01 -8.70 -3.43
N ASP A 64 3.58 -7.45 -3.60
CA ASP A 64 4.17 -6.28 -2.94
C ASP A 64 4.01 -6.38 -1.41
N ALA A 65 2.84 -6.81 -0.93
CA ALA A 65 2.57 -7.07 0.48
C ALA A 65 3.56 -8.09 1.08
N ARG A 66 3.72 -9.25 0.43
CA ARG A 66 4.61 -10.32 0.91
C ARG A 66 6.07 -9.89 0.98
N VAL A 67 6.53 -9.06 0.05
CA VAL A 67 7.89 -8.52 0.07
C VAL A 67 8.09 -7.65 1.32
N LEU A 68 7.14 -6.75 1.60
CA LEU A 68 7.21 -5.85 2.75
C LEU A 68 7.05 -6.58 4.09
N ILE A 69 6.07 -7.50 4.21
CA ILE A 69 5.86 -8.36 5.38
C ILE A 69 7.14 -9.11 5.73
N LYS A 70 7.79 -9.71 4.72
CA LYS A 70 9.05 -10.45 4.91
C LYS A 70 10.16 -9.52 5.38
N ALA A 71 10.30 -8.34 4.78
CA ALA A 71 11.32 -7.37 5.16
C ALA A 71 11.11 -6.88 6.61
N ALA A 72 9.87 -6.72 7.04
CA ALA A 72 9.49 -6.30 8.39
C ALA A 72 9.64 -7.40 9.45
N GLY A 73 9.95 -8.65 9.06
CA GLY A 73 10.06 -9.78 9.97
C GLY A 73 8.72 -10.20 10.60
N LEU A 74 7.58 -9.87 9.96
CA LEU A 74 6.26 -10.17 10.49
C LEU A 74 5.81 -11.61 10.17
N PRO A 75 5.00 -12.24 11.03
CA PRO A 75 4.35 -13.50 10.72
C PRO A 75 3.46 -13.31 9.49
N ARG A 76 3.77 -14.04 8.42
CA ARG A 76 3.14 -13.81 7.12
C ARG A 76 1.62 -13.96 7.15
N THR A 77 1.14 -15.08 7.70
CA THR A 77 -0.29 -15.38 7.70
C THR A 77 -1.07 -14.33 8.49
N ASP A 78 -0.57 -13.95 9.67
CA ASP A 78 -1.23 -12.95 10.52
C ASP A 78 -1.31 -11.60 9.80
N ALA A 79 -0.19 -11.14 9.22
CA ALA A 79 -0.15 -9.87 8.49
C ALA A 79 -1.01 -9.87 7.20
N GLU A 80 -1.09 -11.00 6.47
CA GLU A 80 -2.00 -11.15 5.32
C GLU A 80 -3.47 -11.15 5.75
N CYS A 81 -3.81 -11.86 6.83
CA CYS A 81 -5.17 -11.89 7.39
C CYS A 81 -5.63 -10.50 7.86
N ASP A 82 -4.75 -9.78 8.55
CA ASP A 82 -4.95 -8.40 8.98
C ASP A 82 -5.24 -7.46 7.79
N LEU A 83 -4.42 -7.51 6.75
CA LEU A 83 -4.64 -6.71 5.54
C LEU A 83 -5.98 -7.05 4.87
N VAL A 84 -6.31 -8.34 4.75
CA VAL A 84 -7.60 -8.77 4.17
C VAL A 84 -8.77 -8.30 5.02
N ALA A 85 -8.67 -8.37 6.35
CA ALA A 85 -9.71 -7.90 7.26
C ALA A 85 -9.99 -6.41 7.06
N ASP A 86 -8.95 -5.58 6.94
CA ASP A 86 -9.12 -4.15 6.66
C ASP A 86 -9.75 -3.90 5.29
N LEU A 87 -9.31 -4.62 4.25
CA LEU A 87 -9.84 -4.47 2.89
C LEU A 87 -11.32 -4.85 2.83
N VAL A 88 -11.74 -5.89 3.56
CA VAL A 88 -13.14 -6.33 3.65
C VAL A 88 -14.00 -5.33 4.45
N ALA A 89 -13.43 -4.70 5.47
CA ALA A 89 -14.12 -3.68 6.27
C ALA A 89 -14.21 -2.31 5.58
N SER A 90 -13.44 -2.09 4.51
CA SER A 90 -13.40 -0.83 3.78
C SER A 90 -14.74 -0.54 3.08
N PRO A 91 -15.31 0.68 3.23
CA PRO A 91 -16.53 1.07 2.51
C PRO A 91 -16.19 1.28 1.04
N ALA A 92 -16.76 0.48 0.13
CA ALA A 92 -16.51 0.58 -1.30
C ALA A 92 -17.06 1.87 -1.91
#